data_AF-A0A6B3KP73-F1
#
_entry.id   AF-A0A6B3KP73-F1
#
_cell.length_a   1.000
_cell.length_b   1.000
_cell.length_c   1.000
_cell.angle_alpha   90.00
_cell.angle_beta   90.00
_cell.angle_gamma   90.00
#
_symmetry.space_group_name_H-M   'P 1'
#
loop_
_entity.id
_entity.type
_entity.pdbx_description
1 polymer ?
#
loop_
_entity_poly.entity_id
_entity_poly.type
_entity_poly.pdbx_seq_one_letter_code
_entity_poly.pdbx_strand_id
1 'polypeptide(L)'
;MSVSSAPPSATPGFASEVRTTGLLALPLVLGHVSTGLIGFVDNVIAGHHGTATLAAVTIGTSLLWLPMLVPIGTLISLTASVSQLLGAGREREIGPLFRQALWLSLGLSALMFVFLSVVPPLLPTFGIAADIVPGATAFLHAVRWGVPALTFYFCMRYLSEGMHWTLPTMLLGFGGLLVLAPVGYALTYGKFGFAEHGAEGLGIASAITMWVQASVFALYLWRARRFAHLHLFAHLEGPRWRAIGELLRTGLPIGITVLMEGGLFIVTALLIGRLGATEAAAHQIAINVAQLCFMIPMGVAEATTVRVGHAVGRGDPLAMRRAAWAGYAIVLGTQALSASALLLGHDAIVGVYTDDVAVAALASVLLLFAATFQFPDGIQVLSAGALRGLKDTRVPMFLAMFSYWGVGMPIGAGLGLGLGWGPKGMWVGLILGLTVASILMGLRFRQTSRRLTATVTP
;
A
#
# COMPACT_ATOMS: atom_id res chain seq x y z
N MET A 1 -45.89 -28.93 0.74
CA MET A 1 -45.54 -29.35 -0.64
C MET A 1 -44.30 -28.59 -1.09
N SER A 2 -43.23 -29.35 -1.33
CA SER A 2 -41.96 -29.03 -2.01
C SER A 2 -41.28 -27.67 -1.75
N VAL A 3 -40.39 -27.67 -0.75
CA VAL A 3 -39.20 -26.81 -0.73
C VAL A 3 -38.36 -27.17 -1.96
N SER A 4 -38.26 -26.24 -2.92
CA SER A 4 -37.37 -26.36 -4.07
C SER A 4 -35.93 -26.32 -3.58
N SER A 5 -35.31 -27.48 -3.44
CA SER A 5 -33.86 -27.62 -3.26
C SER A 5 -33.17 -27.10 -4.52
N ALA A 6 -32.70 -25.86 -4.48
CA ALA A 6 -31.73 -25.39 -5.46
C ALA A 6 -30.54 -26.36 -5.47
N PRO A 7 -30.07 -26.82 -6.65
CA PRO A 7 -28.95 -27.74 -6.73
C PRO A 7 -27.71 -27.10 -6.08
N PRO A 8 -26.81 -27.88 -5.44
CA PRO A 8 -25.54 -27.35 -4.97
C PRO A 8 -24.83 -26.73 -6.17
N SER A 9 -24.62 -25.41 -6.13
CA SER A 9 -23.88 -24.70 -7.18
C SER A 9 -22.58 -25.45 -7.41
N ALA A 10 -22.37 -25.96 -8.63
CA ALA A 10 -21.16 -26.68 -9.01
C ALA A 10 -19.95 -25.92 -8.46
N THR A 11 -19.12 -26.61 -7.66
CA THR A 11 -17.91 -26.01 -7.11
C THR A 11 -17.13 -25.37 -8.25
N PRO A 12 -16.89 -24.04 -8.22
CA PRO A 12 -16.18 -23.37 -9.30
C PRO A 12 -14.83 -24.07 -9.50
N GLY A 13 -14.51 -24.42 -10.75
CA GLY A 13 -13.20 -24.97 -11.08
C GLY A 13 -12.09 -24.01 -10.66
N PHE A 14 -10.89 -24.53 -10.36
CA PHE A 14 -9.74 -23.73 -9.95
C PHE A 14 -9.42 -22.57 -10.93
N ALA A 15 -9.62 -22.80 -12.23
CA ALA A 15 -9.47 -21.76 -13.25
C ALA A 15 -10.47 -20.59 -13.11
N SER A 16 -11.70 -20.87 -12.66
CA SER A 16 -12.71 -19.84 -12.39
C SER A 16 -12.36 -18.99 -11.17
N GLU A 17 -11.80 -19.63 -10.14
CA GLU A 17 -11.28 -18.96 -8.94
C GLU A 17 -10.12 -18.02 -9.29
N VAL A 18 -9.16 -18.50 -10.10
CA VAL A 18 -8.04 -17.70 -10.61
C VAL A 18 -8.53 -16.52 -11.44
N ARG A 19 -9.47 -16.76 -12.38
CA ARG A 19 -10.05 -15.69 -13.21
C ARG A 19 -10.75 -14.63 -12.36
N THR A 20 -11.53 -15.05 -11.36
CA THR A 20 -12.26 -14.12 -10.48
C THR A 20 -11.30 -13.28 -9.65
N THR A 21 -10.25 -13.88 -9.09
CA THR A 21 -9.20 -13.13 -8.37
C THR A 21 -8.49 -12.17 -9.33
N GLY A 22 -8.13 -12.60 -10.54
CA GLY A 22 -7.48 -11.75 -11.54
C GLY A 22 -8.32 -10.54 -11.96
N LEU A 23 -9.64 -10.71 -12.15
CA LEU A 23 -10.55 -9.62 -12.49
C LEU A 23 -10.68 -8.58 -11.37
N LEU A 24 -10.59 -9.01 -10.11
CA LEU A 24 -10.60 -8.08 -8.97
C LEU A 24 -9.24 -7.42 -8.75
N ALA A 25 -8.15 -8.17 -8.98
CA ALA A 25 -6.78 -7.69 -8.80
C ALA A 25 -6.39 -6.67 -9.89
N LEU A 26 -6.83 -6.84 -11.15
CA LEU A 26 -6.38 -5.99 -12.26
C LEU A 26 -6.65 -4.50 -12.02
N PRO A 27 -7.85 -4.04 -11.64
CA PRO A 27 -8.07 -2.63 -11.34
C PRO A 27 -7.29 -2.13 -10.12
N LEU A 28 -7.01 -3.00 -9.14
CA LEU A 28 -6.21 -2.66 -7.96
C LEU A 28 -4.74 -2.44 -8.32
N VAL A 29 -4.17 -3.34 -9.13
CA VAL A 29 -2.82 -3.19 -9.67
C VAL A 29 -2.70 -1.90 -10.49
N LEU A 30 -3.67 -1.63 -11.37
CA LEU A 30 -3.71 -0.39 -12.15
C LEU A 30 -3.85 0.86 -11.26
N GLY A 31 -4.57 0.76 -10.14
CA GLY A 31 -4.63 1.83 -9.14
C GLY A 31 -3.29 2.10 -8.45
N HIS A 32 -2.53 1.05 -8.12
CA HIS A 32 -1.17 1.19 -7.57
C HIS A 32 -0.19 1.78 -8.59
N VAL A 33 -0.24 1.32 -9.84
CA VAL A 33 0.53 1.91 -10.95
C VAL A 33 0.22 3.39 -11.10
N SER A 34 -1.06 3.76 -11.06
CA SER A 34 -1.47 5.17 -11.11
C SER A 34 -0.92 5.99 -9.94
N THR A 35 -0.84 5.42 -8.73
CA THR A 35 -0.27 6.11 -7.57
C THR A 35 1.23 6.34 -7.75
N GLY A 36 1.94 5.36 -8.33
CA GLY A 36 3.35 5.52 -8.71
C GLY A 36 3.55 6.61 -9.78
N LEU A 37 2.67 6.66 -10.79
CA LEU A 37 2.69 7.68 -11.84
C LEU A 37 2.47 9.11 -11.29
N ILE A 38 1.63 9.27 -10.28
CA ILE A 38 1.42 10.56 -9.59
C ILE A 38 2.75 11.06 -9.00
N GLY A 39 3.45 10.21 -8.24
CA GLY A 39 4.77 10.56 -7.68
C GLY A 39 5.84 10.81 -8.74
N PHE A 40 5.79 10.07 -9.86
CA PHE A 40 6.66 10.32 -11.01
C PHE A 40 6.42 11.70 -11.62
N VAL A 41 5.16 12.09 -11.87
CA VAL A 41 4.83 13.41 -12.43
C VAL A 41 5.24 14.54 -11.49
N ASP A 42 5.03 14.40 -10.18
CA ASP A 42 5.49 15.38 -9.19
C ASP A 42 7.01 15.59 -9.26
N ASN A 43 7.78 14.49 -9.33
CA ASN A 43 9.24 14.56 -9.44
C ASN A 43 9.70 15.16 -10.78
N VAL A 44 9.01 14.85 -11.89
CA VAL A 44 9.32 15.43 -13.19
C VAL A 44 9.07 16.94 -13.19
N ILE A 45 7.95 17.40 -12.64
CA ILE A 45 7.62 18.83 -12.54
C ILE A 45 8.65 19.55 -11.67
N ALA A 46 8.97 18.98 -10.49
CA ALA A 46 9.94 19.56 -9.57
C ALA A 46 11.36 19.58 -10.15
N GLY A 47 11.77 18.52 -10.86
CA GLY A 47 13.10 18.39 -11.47
C GLY A 47 13.36 19.41 -12.58
N HIS A 48 12.35 19.71 -13.40
CA HIS A 48 12.47 20.74 -14.44
C HIS A 48 12.49 22.17 -13.89
N HIS A 49 11.91 22.40 -12.71
CA HIS A 49 11.94 23.71 -12.05
C HIS A 49 13.31 23.99 -11.41
N GLY A 50 13.92 22.99 -10.78
CA GLY A 50 15.28 23.11 -10.27
C GLY A 50 15.66 22.02 -9.26
N THR A 51 16.97 21.81 -9.10
CA THR A 51 17.53 20.78 -8.20
C THR A 51 17.12 20.99 -6.74
N ALA A 52 17.11 22.23 -6.26
CA ALA A 52 16.67 22.58 -4.92
C ALA A 52 15.17 22.27 -4.70
N THR A 53 14.33 22.52 -5.72
CA THR A 53 12.89 22.23 -5.69
C THR A 53 12.62 20.74 -5.66
N LEU A 54 13.32 19.97 -6.49
CA LEU A 54 13.24 18.51 -6.50
C LEU A 54 13.62 17.91 -5.15
N ALA A 55 14.72 18.39 -4.55
CA ALA A 55 15.16 17.91 -3.24
C ALA A 55 14.12 18.25 -2.14
N ALA A 56 13.58 19.46 -2.16
CA ALA A 56 12.54 19.90 -1.22
C ALA A 56 11.26 19.04 -1.32
N VAL A 57 10.78 18.80 -2.54
CA VAL A 57 9.59 17.96 -2.80
C VAL A 57 9.83 16.51 -2.40
N THR A 58 11.02 15.97 -2.68
CA THR A 58 11.36 14.58 -2.33
C THR A 58 11.34 14.36 -0.81
N ILE A 59 11.95 15.29 -0.06
CA ILE A 59 11.93 15.25 1.41
C ILE A 59 10.50 15.40 1.92
N GLY A 60 9.75 16.39 1.42
CA GLY A 60 8.37 16.63 1.83
C GLY A 60 7.44 15.44 1.56
N THR A 61 7.58 14.80 0.40
CA THR A 61 6.81 13.61 0.00
C THR A 61 7.17 12.40 0.87
N SER A 62 8.45 12.19 1.16
CA SER A 62 8.91 11.11 2.04
C SER A 62 8.33 11.26 3.45
N LEU A 63 8.31 12.50 3.95
CA LEU A 63 7.81 12.83 5.28
C LEU A 63 6.28 12.84 5.37
N LEU A 64 5.58 12.94 4.24
CA LEU A 64 4.16 12.72 4.13
C LEU A 64 3.84 11.21 4.12
N TRP A 65 4.44 10.45 3.21
CA TRP A 65 4.05 9.05 2.96
C TRP A 65 4.45 8.09 4.07
N LEU A 66 5.64 8.24 4.65
CA LEU A 66 6.15 7.35 5.70
C LEU A 66 5.20 7.27 6.91
N PRO A 67 4.80 8.38 7.55
CA PRO A 67 3.83 8.33 8.64
C PRO A 67 2.41 7.99 8.15
N MET A 68 2.07 8.33 6.90
CA MET A 68 0.75 8.04 6.31
C MET A 68 0.48 6.54 6.12
N LEU A 69 1.52 5.69 6.11
CA LEU A 69 1.38 4.23 6.15
C LEU A 69 0.52 3.75 7.34
N VAL A 70 0.57 4.44 8.48
CA VAL A 70 -0.21 4.05 9.67
C VAL A 70 -1.72 4.31 9.47
N PRO A 71 -2.17 5.53 9.09
CA PRO A 71 -3.57 5.75 8.71
C PRO A 71 -4.05 4.84 7.59
N ILE A 72 -3.28 4.70 6.51
CA ILE A 72 -3.63 3.85 5.37
C ILE A 72 -3.84 2.41 5.85
N GLY A 73 -2.85 1.84 6.55
CA GLY A 73 -2.94 0.48 7.09
C GLY A 73 -4.08 0.31 8.09
N THR A 74 -4.37 1.33 8.90
CA THR A 74 -5.49 1.28 9.85
C THR A 74 -6.83 1.22 9.13
N LEU A 75 -6.99 2.01 8.06
CA LEU A 75 -8.23 2.06 7.28
C LEU A 75 -8.45 0.80 6.42
N ILE A 76 -7.40 0.03 6.07
CA ILE A 76 -7.55 -1.27 5.38
C ILE A 76 -8.47 -2.25 6.15
N SER A 77 -8.56 -2.12 7.48
CA SER A 77 -9.49 -2.94 8.29
C SER A 77 -10.96 -2.78 7.88
N LEU A 78 -11.32 -1.66 7.27
CA LEU A 78 -12.65 -1.41 6.73
C LEU A 78 -12.97 -2.39 5.60
N THR A 79 -12.03 -2.63 4.67
CA THR A 79 -12.21 -3.54 3.52
C THR A 79 -12.64 -4.94 3.98
N ALA A 80 -11.93 -5.51 4.96
CA ALA A 80 -12.25 -6.83 5.51
C ALA A 80 -13.59 -6.84 6.25
N SER A 81 -13.92 -5.75 6.96
CA SER A 81 -15.16 -5.64 7.73
C SER A 81 -16.38 -5.52 6.83
N VAL A 82 -16.32 -4.68 5.79
CA VAL A 82 -17.36 -4.51 4.78
C VAL A 82 -17.56 -5.81 4.01
N SER A 83 -16.47 -6.46 3.59
CA SER A 83 -16.55 -7.70 2.83
C SER A 83 -17.17 -8.85 3.63
N GLN A 84 -16.86 -8.97 4.93
CA GLN A 84 -17.53 -9.93 5.82
C GLN A 84 -19.02 -9.63 6.01
N LEU A 85 -19.41 -8.36 6.19
CA LEU A 85 -20.81 -7.97 6.32
C LEU A 85 -21.60 -8.29 5.04
N LEU A 86 -21.00 -8.01 3.88
CA LEU A 86 -21.56 -8.36 2.58
C LEU A 86 -21.72 -9.88 2.42
N GLY A 87 -20.69 -10.66 2.81
CA GLY A 87 -20.76 -12.12 2.82
C GLY A 87 -21.84 -12.69 3.74
N ALA A 88 -22.10 -12.03 4.87
CA ALA A 88 -23.13 -12.44 5.83
C ALA A 88 -24.55 -11.98 5.44
N GLY A 89 -24.73 -11.29 4.31
CA GLY A 89 -26.02 -10.69 3.91
C GLY A 89 -26.46 -9.52 4.80
N ARG A 90 -25.56 -8.98 5.63
CA ARG A 90 -25.83 -7.89 6.60
C ARG A 90 -25.48 -6.52 6.02
N GLU A 91 -25.89 -6.27 4.77
CA GLU A 91 -25.54 -5.06 4.01
C GLU A 91 -25.98 -3.76 4.70
N ARG A 92 -27.09 -3.82 5.45
CA ARG A 92 -27.63 -2.66 6.19
C ARG A 92 -26.66 -2.10 7.25
N GLU A 93 -25.73 -2.91 7.72
CA GLU A 93 -24.75 -2.51 8.74
C GLU A 93 -23.49 -1.86 8.14
N ILE A 94 -23.29 -1.98 6.82
CA ILE A 94 -22.15 -1.39 6.11
C ILE A 94 -22.21 0.14 6.16
N GLY A 95 -23.40 0.74 5.97
CA GLY A 95 -23.58 2.19 6.04
C GLY A 95 -23.20 2.79 7.40
N PRO A 96 -23.77 2.31 8.51
CA PRO A 96 -23.37 2.74 9.85
C PRO A 96 -21.89 2.49 10.15
N LEU A 97 -21.31 1.37 9.72
CA LEU A 97 -19.88 1.10 9.90
C LEU A 97 -19.01 2.11 9.14
N PHE A 98 -19.37 2.44 7.90
CA PHE A 98 -18.67 3.42 7.08
C PHE A 98 -18.67 4.81 7.72
N ARG A 99 -19.78 5.26 8.29
CA ARG A 99 -19.84 6.56 9.01
C ARG A 99 -18.89 6.60 10.19
N GLN A 100 -18.75 5.49 10.92
CA GLN A 100 -17.78 5.39 12.02
C GLN A 100 -16.33 5.33 11.50
N ALA A 101 -16.11 4.74 10.32
CA ALA A 101 -14.82 4.78 9.65
C ALA A 101 -14.46 6.20 9.15
N LEU A 102 -15.43 7.04 8.79
CA LEU A 102 -15.21 8.47 8.50
C LEU A 102 -14.78 9.26 9.75
N TRP A 103 -15.38 8.96 10.92
CA TRP A 103 -14.92 9.54 12.19
C TRP A 103 -13.50 9.08 12.55
N LEU A 104 -13.19 7.81 12.31
CA LEU A 104 -11.83 7.28 12.49
C LEU A 104 -10.84 7.95 11.51
N SER A 105 -11.19 8.09 10.23
CA SER A 105 -10.32 8.77 9.25
C SER A 105 -10.10 10.22 9.63
N LEU A 106 -11.11 10.93 10.13
CA LEU A 106 -10.96 12.29 10.64
C LEU A 106 -9.98 12.34 11.82
N GLY A 107 -10.09 11.44 12.79
CA GLY A 107 -9.15 11.35 13.91
C GLY A 107 -7.71 11.07 13.48
N LEU A 108 -7.52 10.13 12.55
CA LEU A 108 -6.20 9.82 11.96
C LEU A 108 -5.64 10.99 11.15
N SER A 109 -6.50 11.72 10.42
CA SER A 109 -6.11 12.91 9.67
C SER A 109 -5.70 14.06 10.58
N ALA A 110 -6.38 14.25 11.72
CA ALA A 110 -6.02 15.26 12.70
C ALA A 110 -4.65 14.95 13.32
N LEU A 111 -4.38 13.68 13.63
CA LEU A 111 -3.06 13.26 14.10
C LEU A 111 -1.96 13.56 13.07
N MET A 112 -2.19 13.25 11.79
CA MET A 112 -1.26 13.56 10.71
C MET A 112 -1.12 15.06 10.45
N PHE A 113 -2.19 15.84 10.58
CA PHE A 113 -2.15 17.29 10.44
C PHE A 113 -1.29 17.95 11.53
N VAL A 114 -1.43 17.49 12.77
CA VAL A 114 -0.58 17.92 13.89
C VAL A 114 0.87 17.51 13.64
N PHE A 115 1.10 16.26 13.24
CA PHE A 115 2.45 15.77 12.92
C PHE A 115 3.13 16.63 11.85
N LEU A 116 2.47 16.88 10.71
CA LEU A 116 3.00 17.72 9.63
C LEU A 116 3.14 19.20 10.00
N SER A 117 2.53 19.65 11.10
CA SER A 117 2.71 21.01 11.61
C SER A 117 3.87 21.12 12.60
N VAL A 118 4.20 20.03 13.30
CA VAL A 118 5.30 19.97 14.29
C VAL A 118 6.64 19.61 13.65
N VAL A 119 6.63 18.84 12.56
CA VAL A 119 7.88 18.40 11.92
C VAL A 119 8.65 19.50 11.17
N PRO A 120 8.03 20.45 10.44
CA PRO A 120 8.78 21.49 9.73
C PRO A 120 9.81 22.26 10.57
N PRO A 121 9.51 22.73 11.81
CA PRO A 121 10.52 23.39 12.65
C PRO A 121 11.64 22.45 13.14
N LEU A 122 11.45 21.13 13.05
CA LEU A 122 12.49 20.14 13.38
C LEU A 122 13.39 19.81 12.18
N LEU A 123 13.04 20.19 10.95
CA LEU A 123 13.85 19.93 9.74
C LEU A 123 15.33 20.34 9.86
N PRO A 124 15.69 21.52 10.41
CA PRO A 124 17.10 21.91 10.60
C PRO A 124 17.88 20.95 11.50
N THR A 125 17.21 20.30 12.46
CA THR A 125 17.85 19.38 13.41
C THR A 125 18.18 18.02 12.79
N PHE A 126 17.57 17.68 11.65
CA PHE A 126 17.83 16.44 10.91
C PHE A 126 19.06 16.51 10.01
N GLY A 127 19.80 17.64 9.99
CA GLY A 127 20.99 17.81 9.16
C GLY A 127 20.68 18.01 7.67
N ILE A 128 19.45 18.44 7.35
CA ILE A 128 19.05 18.80 5.99
C ILE A 128 19.72 20.13 5.61
N ALA A 129 20.20 20.24 4.37
CA ALA A 129 20.87 21.44 3.88
C ALA A 129 19.95 22.67 3.98
N ALA A 130 20.50 23.80 4.45
CA ALA A 130 19.74 24.99 4.84
C ALA A 130 18.98 25.65 3.68
N ASP A 131 19.42 25.42 2.44
CA ASP A 131 18.80 25.85 1.19
C ASP A 131 17.52 25.06 0.84
N ILE A 132 17.42 23.80 1.27
CA ILE A 132 16.27 22.92 0.98
C ILE A 132 15.17 23.07 2.04
N VAL A 133 15.52 23.40 3.27
CA VAL A 133 14.59 23.49 4.41
C VAL A 133 13.39 24.41 4.15
N PRO A 134 13.55 25.64 3.60
CA PRO A 134 12.41 26.52 3.32
C PRO A 134 11.43 25.90 2.32
N GLY A 135 11.94 25.29 1.24
CA GLY A 135 11.12 24.64 0.22
C GLY A 135 10.36 23.43 0.75
N ALA A 136 11.03 22.57 1.53
CA ALA A 136 10.40 21.40 2.15
C ALA A 136 9.32 21.82 3.17
N THR A 137 9.59 22.88 3.95
CA THR A 137 8.63 23.46 4.90
C THR A 137 7.39 24.00 4.21
N ALA A 138 7.56 24.73 3.11
CA ALA A 138 6.45 25.28 2.35
C ALA A 138 5.61 24.17 1.69
N PHE A 139 6.26 23.14 1.12
CA PHE A 139 5.57 21.96 0.60
C PHE A 139 4.74 21.25 1.69
N LEU A 140 5.32 21.03 2.88
CA LEU A 140 4.62 20.37 3.99
C LEU A 140 3.43 21.18 4.51
N HIS A 141 3.57 22.50 4.62
CA HIS A 141 2.49 23.39 5.04
C HIS A 141 1.34 23.49 4.03
N ALA A 142 1.63 23.31 2.74
CA ALA A 142 0.63 23.22 1.71
C ALA A 142 -0.06 21.84 1.72
N VAL A 143 0.72 20.75 1.69
CA VAL A 143 0.18 19.39 1.55
C VAL A 143 -0.59 18.90 2.77
N ARG A 144 -0.31 19.42 3.98
CA ARG A 144 -1.06 19.07 5.21
C ARG A 144 -2.57 19.32 5.07
N TRP A 145 -2.99 20.30 4.26
CA TRP A 145 -4.40 20.57 4.00
C TRP A 145 -5.07 19.53 3.08
N GLY A 146 -4.27 18.75 2.34
CA GLY A 146 -4.73 17.60 1.55
C GLY A 146 -4.88 16.31 2.36
N VAL A 147 -4.24 16.20 3.53
CA VAL A 147 -4.26 14.98 4.35
C VAL A 147 -5.67 14.53 4.77
N PRO A 148 -6.57 15.43 5.24
CA PRO A 148 -7.96 15.05 5.51
C PRO A 148 -8.63 14.43 4.28
N ALA A 149 -8.49 15.06 3.11
CA ALA A 149 -9.04 14.54 1.86
C ALA A 149 -8.46 13.18 1.49
N LEU A 150 -7.15 12.98 1.65
CA LEU A 150 -6.50 11.71 1.37
C LEU A 150 -7.00 10.57 2.26
N THR A 151 -7.16 10.81 3.56
CA THR A 151 -7.72 9.79 4.48
C THR A 151 -9.18 9.47 4.17
N PHE A 152 -9.99 10.47 3.78
CA PHE A 152 -11.36 10.25 3.33
C PHE A 152 -11.41 9.46 2.02
N TYR A 153 -10.54 9.79 1.08
CA TYR A 153 -10.38 9.04 -0.17
C TYR A 153 -10.07 7.56 0.11
N PHE A 154 -9.11 7.27 1.00
CA PHE A 154 -8.80 5.89 1.38
C PHE A 154 -9.97 5.20 2.07
N CYS A 155 -10.71 5.89 2.95
CA CYS A 155 -11.92 5.34 3.56
C CYS A 155 -12.98 4.94 2.52
N MET A 156 -13.23 5.81 1.54
CA MET A 156 -14.16 5.55 0.42
C MET A 156 -13.66 4.45 -0.51
N ARG A 157 -12.36 4.44 -0.80
CA ARG A 157 -11.67 3.38 -1.56
C ARG A 157 -11.89 2.02 -0.92
N TYR A 158 -11.55 1.88 0.36
CA TYR A 158 -11.66 0.61 1.08
C TYR A 158 -13.10 0.12 1.25
N LEU A 159 -14.08 1.03 1.34
CA LEU A 159 -15.50 0.68 1.24
C LEU A 159 -15.82 0.06 -0.14
N SER A 160 -15.44 0.73 -1.23
CA SER A 160 -15.72 0.28 -2.60
C SER A 160 -15.06 -1.07 -2.91
N GLU A 161 -13.80 -1.24 -2.49
CA GLU A 161 -13.05 -2.50 -2.61
C GLU A 161 -13.71 -3.63 -1.81
N GLY A 162 -14.13 -3.35 -0.57
CA GLY A 162 -14.86 -4.31 0.27
C GLY A 162 -16.18 -4.78 -0.35
N MET A 163 -16.82 -3.92 -1.16
CA MET A 163 -18.03 -4.23 -1.94
C MET A 163 -17.77 -4.93 -3.27
N HIS A 164 -16.53 -5.40 -3.51
CA HIS A 164 -16.09 -6.06 -4.74
C HIS A 164 -16.14 -5.14 -5.97
N TRP A 165 -16.03 -3.82 -5.77
CA TRP A 165 -16.11 -2.82 -6.83
C TRP A 165 -14.86 -1.93 -6.83
N THR A 166 -13.84 -2.35 -7.56
CA THR A 166 -12.50 -1.73 -7.57
C THR A 166 -12.29 -0.76 -8.73
N LEU A 167 -13.21 -0.75 -9.71
CA LEU A 167 -13.13 0.11 -10.91
C LEU A 167 -13.08 1.62 -10.60
N PRO A 168 -13.86 2.18 -9.65
CA PRO A 168 -13.80 3.61 -9.35
C PRO A 168 -12.44 4.03 -8.80
N THR A 169 -11.80 3.18 -8.00
CA THR A 169 -10.46 3.41 -7.46
C THR A 169 -9.44 3.60 -8.59
N MET A 170 -9.50 2.74 -9.62
CA MET A 170 -8.63 2.84 -10.79
C MET A 170 -8.88 4.14 -11.56
N LEU A 171 -10.14 4.45 -11.88
CA LEU A 171 -10.50 5.64 -12.65
C LEU A 171 -10.11 6.93 -11.93
N LEU A 172 -10.29 6.98 -10.61
CA LEU A 172 -9.92 8.14 -9.80
C LEU A 172 -8.41 8.26 -9.58
N GLY A 173 -7.68 7.14 -9.57
CA GLY A 173 -6.23 7.15 -9.63
C GLY A 173 -5.75 7.91 -10.87
N PHE A 174 -6.13 7.44 -12.06
CA PHE A 174 -5.72 8.07 -13.32
C PHE A 174 -6.31 9.48 -13.48
N GLY A 175 -7.54 9.69 -13.02
CA GLY A 175 -8.15 11.02 -12.97
C GLY A 175 -7.35 12.00 -12.10
N GLY A 176 -6.75 11.52 -11.01
CA GLY A 176 -5.85 12.32 -10.17
C GLY A 176 -4.63 12.80 -10.95
N LEU A 177 -4.04 11.93 -11.79
CA LEU A 177 -2.91 12.30 -12.65
C LEU A 177 -3.27 13.42 -13.64
N LEU A 178 -4.46 13.34 -14.24
CA LEU A 178 -4.97 14.34 -15.20
C LEU A 178 -5.24 15.69 -14.55
N VAL A 179 -5.50 15.72 -13.24
CA VAL A 179 -5.66 16.96 -12.47
C VAL A 179 -4.31 17.49 -11.98
N LEU A 180 -3.46 16.60 -11.48
CA LEU A 180 -2.15 16.96 -10.91
C LEU A 180 -1.22 17.56 -11.96
N ALA A 181 -1.11 16.94 -13.14
CA ALA A 181 -0.18 17.42 -14.17
C ALA A 181 -0.42 18.89 -14.58
N PRO A 182 -1.64 19.34 -14.95
CA PRO A 182 -1.88 20.73 -15.31
C PRO A 182 -1.84 21.68 -14.11
N VAL A 183 -2.39 21.29 -12.96
CA VAL A 183 -2.43 22.15 -11.76
C VAL A 183 -1.03 22.33 -11.16
N GLY A 184 -0.26 21.24 -11.08
CA GLY A 184 1.13 21.25 -10.67
C GLY A 184 1.99 22.10 -11.60
N TYR A 185 1.85 21.92 -12.92
CA TYR A 185 2.58 22.74 -13.88
C TYR A 185 2.22 24.24 -13.78
N ALA A 186 0.93 24.58 -13.64
CA ALA A 186 0.51 25.97 -13.53
C ALA A 186 1.04 26.65 -12.26
N LEU A 187 0.93 26.00 -11.10
CA LEU A 187 1.32 26.54 -9.79
C LEU A 187 2.83 26.53 -9.55
N THR A 188 3.55 25.53 -10.08
CA THR A 188 5.01 25.46 -9.94
C THR A 188 5.70 26.51 -10.81
N TYR A 189 5.27 26.71 -12.06
CA TYR A 189 5.92 27.64 -13.01
C TYR A 189 5.28 29.06 -13.08
N GLY A 190 4.27 29.35 -12.25
CA GLY A 190 3.60 30.67 -12.27
C GLY A 190 2.91 30.99 -13.61
N LYS A 191 2.37 30.00 -14.31
CA LYS A 191 1.66 30.20 -15.58
C LYS A 191 0.17 30.44 -15.34
N PHE A 192 -0.49 31.17 -16.24
CA PHE A 192 -1.90 31.61 -16.15
C PHE A 192 -2.20 32.71 -15.11
N GLY A 193 -1.22 33.56 -14.77
CA GLY A 193 -1.42 34.72 -13.89
C GLY A 193 -1.24 34.44 -12.39
N PHE A 194 -0.74 33.25 -12.05
CA PHE A 194 -0.33 32.88 -10.70
C PHE A 194 1.14 33.22 -10.44
N ALA A 195 1.50 33.48 -9.18
CA ALA A 195 2.90 33.67 -8.80
C ALA A 195 3.67 32.33 -8.86
N GLU A 196 4.98 32.39 -9.09
CA GLU A 196 5.85 31.21 -9.10
C GLU A 196 6.07 30.74 -7.64
N HIS A 197 5.49 29.59 -7.30
CA HIS A 197 5.53 29.03 -5.94
C HIS A 197 6.49 27.84 -5.80
N GLY A 198 7.10 27.36 -6.89
CA GLY A 198 8.07 26.25 -6.87
C GLY A 198 7.56 25.00 -6.12
N ALA A 199 8.23 24.65 -5.02
CA ALA A 199 7.88 23.51 -4.17
C ALA A 199 6.55 23.70 -3.42
N GLU A 200 6.22 24.92 -3.00
CA GLU A 200 4.95 25.22 -2.35
C GLU A 200 3.79 25.00 -3.33
N GLY A 201 3.95 25.45 -4.57
CA GLY A 201 2.96 25.31 -5.64
C GLY A 201 2.62 23.85 -5.91
N LEU A 202 3.63 22.97 -5.88
CA LEU A 202 3.42 21.53 -6.04
C LEU A 202 2.67 20.94 -4.83
N GLY A 203 3.00 21.35 -3.60
CA GLY A 203 2.27 20.92 -2.41
C GLY A 203 0.79 21.35 -2.42
N ILE A 204 0.50 22.54 -2.93
CA ILE A 204 -0.88 23.04 -3.13
C ILE A 204 -1.57 22.21 -4.22
N ALA A 205 -0.89 21.94 -5.34
CA ALA A 205 -1.42 21.13 -6.42
C ALA A 205 -1.79 19.71 -5.96
N SER A 206 -0.92 19.07 -5.17
CA SER A 206 -1.20 17.78 -4.57
C SER A 206 -2.42 17.86 -3.63
N ALA A 207 -2.50 18.88 -2.78
CA ALA A 207 -3.65 19.07 -1.89
C ALA A 207 -4.97 19.27 -2.63
N ILE A 208 -4.99 20.08 -3.70
CA ILE A 208 -6.15 20.27 -4.57
C ILE A 208 -6.54 18.94 -5.22
N THR A 209 -5.56 18.21 -5.76
CA THR A 209 -5.79 16.91 -6.40
C THR A 209 -6.43 15.92 -5.42
N MET A 210 -5.94 15.86 -4.18
CA MET A 210 -6.51 15.01 -3.13
C MET A 210 -7.97 15.39 -2.81
N TRP A 211 -8.29 16.68 -2.72
CA TRP A 211 -9.66 17.15 -2.50
C TRP A 211 -10.58 16.83 -3.69
N VAL A 212 -10.09 17.00 -4.91
CA VAL A 212 -10.85 16.65 -6.12
C VAL A 212 -11.12 15.15 -6.15
N GLN A 213 -10.10 14.31 -5.92
CA GLN A 213 -10.27 12.86 -5.85
C GLN A 213 -11.29 12.45 -4.78
N ALA A 214 -11.16 12.98 -3.55
CA ALA A 214 -12.10 12.69 -2.47
C ALA A 214 -13.53 13.15 -2.79
N SER A 215 -13.70 14.34 -3.36
CA SER A 215 -15.01 14.92 -3.69
C SER A 215 -15.69 14.18 -4.83
N VAL A 216 -14.95 13.84 -5.90
CA VAL A 216 -15.49 13.05 -7.01
C VAL A 216 -15.85 11.64 -6.52
N PHE A 217 -15.05 11.06 -5.62
CA PHE A 217 -15.39 9.75 -5.05
C PHE A 217 -16.66 9.79 -4.19
N ALA A 218 -16.79 10.81 -3.34
CA ALA A 218 -17.98 11.03 -2.54
C ALA A 218 -19.23 11.21 -3.43
N LEU A 219 -19.11 12.02 -4.50
CA LEU A 219 -20.17 12.23 -5.49
C LEU A 219 -20.55 10.94 -6.20
N TYR A 220 -19.57 10.12 -6.57
CA TYR A 220 -19.79 8.82 -7.18
C TYR A 220 -20.56 7.88 -6.23
N LEU A 221 -20.13 7.77 -4.98
CA LEU A 221 -20.80 6.95 -3.96
C LEU A 221 -22.22 7.45 -3.66
N TRP A 222 -22.45 8.76 -3.74
CA TRP A 222 -23.77 9.35 -3.52
C TRP A 222 -24.73 9.11 -4.69
N ARG A 223 -24.28 9.24 -5.95
CA ARG A 223 -25.13 9.07 -7.13
C ARG A 223 -25.29 7.63 -7.61
N ALA A 224 -24.32 6.77 -7.35
CA ALA A 224 -24.34 5.42 -7.88
C ALA A 224 -25.50 4.62 -7.29
N ARG A 225 -26.44 4.20 -8.14
CA ARG A 225 -27.62 3.40 -7.78
C ARG A 225 -27.26 2.12 -7.02
N ARG A 226 -26.05 1.60 -7.24
CA ARG A 226 -25.50 0.43 -6.54
C ARG A 226 -25.24 0.68 -5.05
N PHE A 227 -24.91 1.89 -4.63
CA PHE A 227 -24.65 2.24 -3.23
C PHE A 227 -25.84 2.94 -2.55
N ALA A 228 -26.90 3.25 -3.30
CA ALA A 228 -28.08 3.97 -2.80
C ALA A 228 -28.75 3.27 -1.60
N HIS A 229 -28.78 1.93 -1.59
CA HIS A 229 -29.37 1.13 -0.51
C HIS A 229 -28.58 1.19 0.81
N LEU A 230 -27.32 1.62 0.78
CA LEU A 230 -26.46 1.74 1.96
C LEU A 230 -26.68 3.04 2.72
N HIS A 231 -27.40 4.00 2.13
CA HIS A 231 -27.70 5.30 2.72
C HIS A 231 -26.45 6.01 3.31
N LEU A 232 -25.27 5.87 2.68
CA LEU A 232 -23.96 6.22 3.24
C LEU A 232 -23.93 7.62 3.88
N PHE A 233 -24.51 8.62 3.18
CA PHE A 233 -24.55 10.03 3.60
C PHE A 233 -25.91 10.50 4.14
N ALA A 234 -26.88 9.61 4.32
CA ALA A 234 -28.25 10.01 4.68
C ALA A 234 -28.41 10.39 6.16
N HIS A 235 -27.52 9.91 7.03
CA HIS A 235 -27.57 10.18 8.47
C HIS A 235 -26.17 10.54 8.98
N LEU A 236 -26.06 11.69 9.65
CA LEU A 236 -24.88 12.05 10.42
C LEU A 236 -25.03 11.44 11.82
N GLU A 237 -24.59 10.19 11.98
CA GLU A 237 -24.49 9.57 13.30
C GLU A 237 -23.28 10.14 14.06
N GLY A 238 -23.47 10.47 15.34
CA GLY A 238 -22.37 10.81 16.23
C GLY A 238 -21.34 9.67 16.38
N PRO A 239 -20.13 9.98 16.89
CA PRO A 239 -19.08 8.99 17.06
C PRO A 239 -19.48 7.92 18.08
N ARG A 240 -19.53 6.66 17.64
CA ARG A 240 -19.75 5.48 18.48
C ARG A 240 -18.41 4.85 18.81
N TRP A 241 -17.86 5.21 19.97
CA TRP A 241 -16.55 4.77 20.44
C TRP A 241 -16.32 3.25 20.39
N ARG A 242 -17.37 2.44 20.59
CA ARG A 242 -17.27 0.99 20.49
C ARG A 242 -16.94 0.51 19.07
N ALA A 243 -17.64 1.04 18.06
CA ALA A 243 -17.40 0.67 16.65
C ALA A 243 -16.03 1.18 16.17
N ILE A 244 -15.66 2.41 16.55
CA ILE A 244 -14.34 2.98 16.27
C ILE A 244 -13.24 2.14 16.95
N GLY A 245 -13.47 1.69 18.19
CA GLY A 245 -12.56 0.82 18.93
C GLY A 245 -12.36 -0.55 18.28
N GLU A 246 -13.40 -1.13 17.68
CA GLU A 246 -13.30 -2.39 16.93
C GLU A 246 -12.50 -2.23 15.63
N LEU A 247 -12.71 -1.12 14.90
CA LEU A 247 -11.91 -0.76 13.73
C LEU A 247 -10.45 -0.51 14.12
N LEU A 248 -10.18 0.24 15.18
CA LEU A 248 -8.82 0.47 15.68
C LEU A 248 -8.15 -0.83 16.14
N ARG A 249 -8.89 -1.70 16.84
CA ARG A 249 -8.36 -2.99 17.34
C ARG A 249 -7.87 -3.90 16.23
N THR A 250 -8.47 -3.82 15.06
CA THR A 250 -8.10 -4.62 13.88
C THR A 250 -7.14 -3.86 12.96
N GLY A 251 -7.37 -2.56 12.75
CA GLY A 251 -6.61 -1.68 11.88
C GLY A 251 -5.26 -1.24 12.41
N LEU A 252 -5.15 -0.85 13.69
CA LEU A 252 -3.88 -0.37 14.24
C LEU A 252 -2.76 -1.43 14.11
N PRO A 253 -3.00 -2.73 14.37
CA PRO A 253 -2.01 -3.77 14.08
C PRO A 253 -1.60 -3.86 12.60
N ILE A 254 -2.53 -3.61 11.67
CA ILE A 254 -2.21 -3.56 10.23
C ILE A 254 -1.32 -2.35 9.94
N GLY A 255 -1.67 -1.16 10.45
CA GLY A 255 -0.87 0.05 10.30
C GLY A 255 0.55 -0.12 10.84
N ILE A 256 0.70 -0.73 12.02
CA ILE A 256 2.02 -1.05 12.59
C ILE A 256 2.77 -2.04 11.71
N THR A 257 2.10 -3.08 11.20
CA THR A 257 2.74 -4.07 10.31
C THR A 257 3.31 -3.40 9.05
N VAL A 258 2.52 -2.56 8.39
CA VAL A 258 2.94 -1.82 7.19
C VAL A 258 4.05 -0.82 7.52
N LEU A 259 4.00 -0.17 8.69
CA LEU A 259 5.08 0.71 9.15
C LEU A 259 6.39 -0.06 9.42
N MET A 260 6.32 -1.24 10.04
CA MET A 260 7.50 -2.07 10.30
C MET A 260 8.13 -2.55 9.00
N GLU A 261 7.31 -2.88 7.99
CA GLU A 261 7.74 -3.29 6.66
C GLU A 261 8.36 -2.12 5.88
N GLY A 262 7.66 -0.99 5.78
CA GLY A 262 8.18 0.21 5.11
C GLY A 262 9.44 0.76 5.80
N GLY A 263 9.44 0.79 7.13
CA GLY A 263 10.58 1.22 7.93
C GLY A 263 11.83 0.37 7.72
N LEU A 264 11.66 -0.94 7.52
CA LEU A 264 12.77 -1.85 7.19
C LEU A 264 13.48 -1.42 5.90
N PHE A 265 12.74 -1.14 4.84
CA PHE A 265 13.30 -0.69 3.56
C PHE A 265 13.99 0.66 3.69
N ILE A 266 13.36 1.61 4.38
CA ILE A 266 13.92 2.96 4.58
C ILE A 266 15.23 2.91 5.36
N VAL A 267 15.27 2.20 6.49
CA VAL A 267 16.50 2.11 7.28
C VAL A 267 17.57 1.33 6.53
N THR A 268 17.20 0.30 5.76
CA THR A 268 18.15 -0.42 4.90
C THR A 268 18.77 0.51 3.85
N ALA A 269 17.96 1.33 3.17
CA ALA A 269 18.45 2.32 2.21
C ALA A 269 19.38 3.34 2.87
N LEU A 270 19.04 3.84 4.06
CA LEU A 270 19.89 4.76 4.83
C LEU A 270 21.23 4.14 5.25
N LEU A 271 21.23 2.87 5.66
CA LEU A 271 22.46 2.17 6.02
C LEU A 271 23.33 1.90 4.81
N ILE A 272 22.74 1.51 3.67
CA ILE A 272 23.47 1.35 2.41
C ILE A 272 24.04 2.68 1.93
N GLY A 273 23.30 3.79 2.11
CA GLY A 273 23.78 5.13 1.78
C GLY A 273 25.04 5.57 2.52
N ARG A 274 25.32 4.98 3.70
CA ARG A 274 26.56 5.23 4.44
C ARG A 274 27.78 4.49 3.88
N LEU A 275 27.56 3.46 3.05
CA LEU A 275 28.64 2.66 2.47
C LEU A 275 29.32 3.37 1.29
N GLY A 276 28.57 4.17 0.54
CA GLY A 276 29.09 4.97 -0.58
C GLY A 276 28.01 5.36 -1.58
N ALA A 277 28.36 6.28 -2.49
CA ALA A 277 27.43 6.78 -3.50
C ALA A 277 27.08 5.72 -4.56
N THR A 278 28.05 4.90 -4.95
CA THR A 278 27.87 3.81 -5.91
C THR A 278 26.91 2.75 -5.37
N GLU A 279 27.06 2.39 -4.10
CA GLU A 279 26.24 1.44 -3.36
C GLU A 279 24.80 1.94 -3.21
N ALA A 280 24.63 3.22 -2.88
CA ALA A 280 23.33 3.86 -2.77
C ALA A 280 22.61 3.88 -4.12
N ALA A 281 23.30 4.28 -5.20
CA ALA A 281 22.73 4.31 -6.55
C ALA A 281 22.31 2.90 -7.02
N ALA A 282 23.18 1.91 -6.85
CA ALA A 282 22.88 0.53 -7.21
C ALA A 282 21.69 -0.04 -6.44
N HIS A 283 21.60 0.24 -5.13
CA HIS A 283 20.44 -0.15 -4.33
C HIS A 283 19.16 0.53 -4.80
N GLN A 284 19.22 1.82 -5.13
CA GLN A 284 18.05 2.57 -5.60
C GLN A 284 17.51 2.00 -6.92
N ILE A 285 18.38 1.64 -7.87
CA ILE A 285 17.97 0.97 -9.11
C ILE A 285 17.27 -0.35 -8.78
N ALA A 286 17.89 -1.19 -7.95
CA ALA A 286 17.35 -2.50 -7.61
C ALA A 286 15.99 -2.44 -6.87
N ILE A 287 15.85 -1.52 -5.91
CA ILE A 287 14.60 -1.38 -5.14
C ILE A 287 13.47 -0.78 -6.00
N ASN A 288 13.77 0.15 -6.92
CA ASN A 288 12.76 0.70 -7.84
C ASN A 288 12.18 -0.41 -8.74
N VAL A 289 13.05 -1.26 -9.28
CA VAL A 289 12.61 -2.41 -10.10
C VAL A 289 11.81 -3.41 -9.25
N ALA A 290 12.24 -3.68 -8.02
CA ALA A 290 11.50 -4.54 -7.09
C ALA A 290 10.11 -3.97 -6.75
N GLN A 291 9.98 -2.66 -6.53
CA GLN A 291 8.71 -1.98 -6.27
C GLN A 291 7.73 -2.11 -7.43
N LEU A 292 8.20 -2.00 -8.68
CA LEU A 292 7.37 -2.21 -9.87
C LEU A 292 6.83 -3.64 -9.92
N CYS A 293 7.69 -4.64 -9.65
CA CYS A 293 7.26 -6.03 -9.58
C CYS A 293 6.28 -6.29 -8.42
N PHE A 294 6.40 -5.54 -7.31
CA PHE A 294 5.58 -5.69 -6.10
C PHE A 294 4.15 -5.15 -6.23
N MET A 295 3.88 -4.26 -7.19
CA MET A 295 2.52 -3.74 -7.44
C MET A 295 1.51 -4.86 -7.74
N ILE A 296 1.95 -5.93 -8.43
CA ILE A 296 1.10 -7.07 -8.78
C ILE A 296 0.73 -7.89 -7.55
N PRO A 297 1.69 -8.44 -6.75
CA PRO A 297 1.38 -9.10 -5.48
C PRO A 297 0.52 -8.27 -4.53
N MET A 298 0.76 -6.96 -4.43
CA MET A 298 -0.04 -6.07 -3.57
C MET A 298 -1.51 -6.01 -4.00
N GLY A 299 -1.79 -5.81 -5.29
CA GLY A 299 -3.17 -5.81 -5.80
C GLY A 299 -3.86 -7.17 -5.66
N VAL A 300 -3.12 -8.27 -5.82
CA VAL A 300 -3.67 -9.62 -5.58
C VAL A 300 -3.94 -9.87 -4.09
N ALA A 301 -3.08 -9.38 -3.18
CA ALA A 301 -3.29 -9.49 -1.75
C ALA A 301 -4.52 -8.70 -1.26
N GLU A 302 -4.77 -7.52 -1.83
CA GLU A 302 -5.99 -6.74 -1.59
C GLU A 302 -7.23 -7.51 -2.10
N ALA A 303 -7.19 -8.07 -3.31
CA ALA A 303 -8.26 -8.92 -3.83
C ALA A 303 -8.49 -10.16 -2.94
N THR A 304 -7.43 -10.82 -2.49
CA THR A 304 -7.53 -11.97 -1.57
C THR A 304 -8.13 -11.56 -0.22
N THR A 305 -7.78 -10.40 0.32
CA THR A 305 -8.39 -9.85 1.55
C THR A 305 -9.91 -9.78 1.42
N VAL A 306 -10.38 -9.24 0.29
CA VAL A 306 -11.80 -9.12 -0.04
C VAL A 306 -12.43 -10.52 -0.20
N ARG A 307 -11.87 -11.39 -1.03
CA ARG A 307 -12.48 -12.72 -1.28
C ARG A 307 -12.52 -13.60 -0.03
N VAL A 308 -11.47 -13.56 0.79
CA VAL A 308 -11.40 -14.27 2.08
C VAL A 308 -12.40 -13.68 3.07
N GLY A 309 -12.49 -12.34 3.19
CA GLY A 309 -13.47 -11.67 4.03
C GLY A 309 -14.90 -12.06 3.68
N HIS A 310 -15.24 -12.05 2.38
CA HIS A 310 -16.55 -12.46 1.90
C HIS A 310 -16.88 -13.92 2.22
N ALA A 311 -15.94 -14.84 1.99
CA ALA A 311 -16.13 -16.26 2.27
C ALA A 311 -16.32 -16.54 3.78
N VAL A 312 -15.58 -15.83 4.63
CA VAL A 312 -15.75 -15.89 6.09
C VAL A 312 -17.13 -15.36 6.50
N GLY A 313 -17.57 -14.25 5.90
CA GLY A 313 -18.92 -13.71 6.13
C GLY A 313 -20.03 -14.69 5.76
N ARG A 314 -19.84 -15.46 4.69
CA ARG A 314 -20.76 -16.52 4.23
C ARG A 314 -20.71 -17.80 5.08
N GLY A 315 -19.77 -17.93 6.01
CA GLY A 315 -19.54 -19.18 6.74
C GLY A 315 -19.00 -20.32 5.88
N ASP A 316 -18.33 -20.03 4.76
CA ASP A 316 -17.79 -21.03 3.83
C ASP A 316 -16.24 -21.10 3.92
N PRO A 317 -15.69 -21.97 4.80
CA PRO A 317 -14.25 -22.11 4.95
C PRO A 317 -13.57 -22.76 3.72
N LEU A 318 -14.31 -23.46 2.86
CA LEU A 318 -13.76 -24.03 1.64
C LEU A 318 -13.56 -22.96 0.57
N ALA A 319 -14.54 -22.08 0.37
CA ALA A 319 -14.41 -20.92 -0.51
C ALA A 319 -13.27 -20.00 -0.05
N MET A 320 -13.10 -19.82 1.27
CA MET A 320 -11.97 -19.09 1.84
C MET A 320 -10.62 -19.68 1.41
N ARG A 321 -10.46 -21.02 1.51
CA ARG A 321 -9.22 -21.70 1.09
C ARG A 321 -9.00 -21.55 -0.42
N ARG A 322 -10.04 -21.74 -1.24
CA ARG A 322 -9.94 -21.59 -2.70
C ARG A 322 -9.50 -20.18 -3.10
N ALA A 323 -10.07 -19.15 -2.46
CA ALA A 323 -9.68 -17.77 -2.70
C ALA A 323 -8.20 -17.49 -2.38
N ALA A 324 -7.70 -18.03 -1.26
CA ALA A 324 -6.30 -17.91 -0.89
C ALA A 324 -5.37 -18.67 -1.86
N TRP A 325 -5.71 -19.92 -2.21
CA TRP A 325 -4.92 -20.71 -3.17
C TRP A 325 -4.88 -20.10 -4.57
N ALA A 326 -5.99 -19.55 -5.04
CA ALA A 326 -6.03 -18.80 -6.30
C ALA A 326 -5.11 -17.58 -6.24
N GLY A 327 -5.07 -16.86 -5.11
CA GLY A 327 -4.12 -15.78 -4.87
C GLY A 327 -2.66 -16.25 -4.95
N TYR A 328 -2.32 -17.36 -4.28
CA TYR A 328 -0.95 -17.89 -4.29
C TYR A 328 -0.51 -18.30 -5.69
N ALA A 329 -1.40 -18.94 -6.46
CA ALA A 329 -1.09 -19.34 -7.82
C ALA A 329 -0.83 -18.12 -8.74
N ILE A 330 -1.62 -17.06 -8.62
CA ILE A 330 -1.41 -15.82 -9.40
C ILE A 330 -0.11 -15.14 -8.97
N VAL A 331 0.14 -15.00 -7.67
CA VAL A 331 1.35 -14.35 -7.16
C VAL A 331 2.60 -15.14 -7.56
N LEU A 332 2.65 -16.44 -7.31
CA LEU A 332 3.80 -17.26 -7.67
C LEU A 332 4.00 -17.33 -9.19
N GLY A 333 2.93 -17.38 -9.98
CA GLY A 333 3.02 -17.36 -11.44
C GLY A 333 3.56 -16.04 -11.98
N THR A 334 3.04 -14.91 -11.48
CA THR A 334 3.50 -13.56 -11.88
C THR A 334 4.91 -13.28 -11.39
N GLN A 335 5.28 -13.76 -10.20
CA GLN A 335 6.64 -13.63 -9.68
C GLN A 335 7.64 -14.55 -10.40
N ALA A 336 7.25 -15.75 -10.81
CA ALA A 336 8.09 -16.59 -11.65
C ALA A 336 8.41 -15.92 -12.99
N LEU A 337 7.42 -15.25 -13.59
CA LEU A 337 7.60 -14.45 -14.82
C LEU A 337 8.53 -13.26 -14.57
N SER A 338 8.27 -12.45 -13.54
CA SER A 338 9.10 -11.29 -13.18
C SER A 338 10.53 -11.69 -12.82
N ALA A 339 10.72 -12.74 -12.03
CA ALA A 339 12.03 -13.27 -11.67
C ALA A 339 12.78 -13.77 -12.90
N SER A 340 12.09 -14.43 -13.84
CA SER A 340 12.70 -14.88 -15.10
C SER A 340 13.13 -13.68 -15.98
N ALA A 341 12.31 -12.63 -16.04
CA ALA A 341 12.67 -11.39 -16.74
C ALA A 341 13.89 -10.70 -16.10
N LEU A 342 13.99 -10.70 -14.76
CA LEU A 342 15.15 -10.16 -14.05
C LEU A 342 16.41 -11.02 -14.27
N LEU A 343 16.29 -12.35 -14.17
CA LEU A 343 17.42 -13.26 -14.38
C LEU A 343 18.00 -13.13 -15.79
N LEU A 344 17.14 -13.06 -16.81
CA LEU A 344 17.58 -12.99 -18.21
C LEU A 344 17.91 -11.57 -18.69
N GLY A 345 17.30 -10.55 -18.09
CA GLY A 345 17.33 -9.16 -18.55
C GLY A 345 17.99 -8.16 -17.60
N HIS A 346 18.61 -8.61 -16.50
CA HIS A 346 19.20 -7.71 -15.49
C HIS A 346 20.14 -6.66 -16.09
N ASP A 347 21.07 -7.05 -16.97
CA ASP A 347 22.02 -6.10 -17.58
C ASP A 347 21.33 -5.09 -18.50
N ALA A 348 20.32 -5.52 -19.26
CA ALA A 348 19.56 -4.63 -20.13
C ALA A 348 18.71 -3.63 -19.33
N ILE A 349 18.11 -4.08 -18.22
CA ILE A 349 17.34 -3.21 -17.32
C ILE A 349 18.27 -2.18 -16.68
N VAL A 350 19.43 -2.59 -16.20
CA VAL A 350 20.40 -1.69 -15.58
C VAL A 350 20.96 -0.67 -16.59
N GLY A 351 21.24 -1.10 -17.83
CA GLY A 351 21.71 -0.22 -18.90
C GLY A 351 20.71 0.88 -19.30
N VAL A 352 19.44 0.75 -18.92
CA VAL A 352 18.46 1.85 -19.07
C VAL A 352 18.62 2.91 -17.97
N TYR A 353 19.15 2.55 -16.80
CA TYR A 353 19.27 3.47 -15.66
C TYR A 353 20.62 4.19 -15.59
N THR A 354 21.71 3.56 -16.02
CA THR A 354 23.05 4.15 -15.89
C THR A 354 24.05 3.59 -16.90
N ASP A 355 24.95 4.45 -17.36
CA ASP A 355 26.12 4.10 -18.16
C ASP A 355 27.38 3.87 -17.30
N ASP A 356 27.32 4.17 -15.99
CA ASP A 356 28.44 3.93 -15.07
C ASP A 356 28.62 2.43 -14.82
N VAL A 357 29.76 1.90 -15.27
CA VAL A 357 30.10 0.47 -15.20
C VAL A 357 30.12 -0.06 -13.76
N ALA A 358 30.57 0.73 -12.78
CA ALA A 358 30.66 0.29 -11.39
C ALA A 358 29.27 0.21 -10.74
N VAL A 359 28.42 1.22 -10.98
CA VAL A 359 27.03 1.20 -10.53
C VAL A 359 26.26 0.08 -11.23
N ALA A 360 26.47 -0.08 -12.53
CA ALA A 360 25.80 -1.09 -13.33
C ALA A 360 26.12 -2.51 -12.85
N ALA A 361 27.41 -2.83 -12.67
CA ALA A 361 27.83 -4.15 -12.20
C ALA A 361 27.24 -4.50 -10.83
N LEU A 362 27.20 -3.53 -9.90
CA LEU A 362 26.62 -3.75 -8.58
C LEU A 362 25.10 -3.88 -8.64
N ALA A 363 24.42 -3.01 -9.41
CA ALA A 363 22.97 -3.06 -9.59
C ALA A 363 22.52 -4.38 -10.22
N SER A 364 23.24 -4.88 -11.23
CA SER A 364 23.02 -6.18 -11.86
C SER A 364 23.02 -7.31 -10.83
N VAL A 365 23.99 -7.34 -9.92
CA VAL A 365 24.03 -8.33 -8.84
C VAL A 365 22.86 -8.16 -7.87
N LEU A 366 22.49 -6.92 -7.51
CA LEU A 366 21.36 -6.66 -6.63
C LEU A 366 20.01 -7.03 -7.27
N LEU A 367 19.86 -6.95 -8.59
CA LEU A 367 18.67 -7.44 -9.28
C LEU A 367 18.50 -8.97 -9.18
N LEU A 368 19.60 -9.73 -9.13
CA LEU A 368 19.53 -11.17 -8.86
C LEU A 368 19.03 -11.45 -7.43
N PHE A 369 19.45 -10.64 -6.45
CA PHE A 369 18.86 -10.67 -5.11
C PHE A 369 17.38 -10.27 -5.14
N ALA A 370 17.00 -9.24 -5.92
CA ALA A 370 15.60 -8.85 -6.09
C ALA A 370 14.74 -9.98 -6.67
N ALA A 371 15.27 -10.78 -7.61
CA ALA A 371 14.56 -11.92 -8.18
C ALA A 371 14.24 -13.01 -7.13
N THR A 372 15.17 -13.28 -6.21
CA THR A 372 14.94 -14.24 -5.11
C THR A 372 14.06 -13.65 -4.00
N PHE A 373 14.25 -12.37 -3.69
CA PHE A 373 13.48 -11.58 -2.72
C PHE A 373 11.98 -11.56 -3.02
N GLN A 374 11.59 -11.53 -4.29
CA GLN A 374 10.18 -11.47 -4.68
C GLN A 374 9.37 -12.67 -4.15
N PHE A 375 9.88 -13.90 -4.21
CA PHE A 375 9.07 -15.07 -3.82
C PHE A 375 8.61 -15.05 -2.35
N PRO A 376 9.50 -14.88 -1.35
CA PRO A 376 9.08 -14.73 0.04
C PRO A 376 8.13 -13.55 0.25
N ASP A 377 8.41 -12.43 -0.41
CA ASP A 377 7.64 -11.19 -0.31
C ASP A 377 6.20 -11.36 -0.82
N GLY A 378 6.02 -12.04 -1.96
CA GLY A 378 4.70 -12.36 -2.50
C GLY A 378 3.89 -13.30 -1.61
N ILE A 379 4.53 -14.34 -1.07
CA ILE A 379 3.88 -15.28 -0.14
C ILE A 379 3.49 -14.56 1.15
N GLN A 380 4.37 -13.69 1.67
CA GLN A 380 4.12 -12.91 2.89
C GLN A 380 2.94 -11.95 2.68
N VAL A 381 2.93 -11.15 1.60
CA VAL A 381 1.90 -10.12 1.40
C VAL A 381 0.54 -10.75 1.19
N LEU A 382 0.48 -11.88 0.47
CA LEU A 382 -0.75 -12.63 0.28
C LEU A 382 -1.23 -13.29 1.58
N SER A 383 -0.32 -13.88 2.36
CA SER A 383 -0.65 -14.44 3.68
C SER A 383 -1.21 -13.36 4.60
N ALA A 384 -0.57 -12.19 4.63
CA ALA A 384 -1.02 -11.04 5.38
C ALA A 384 -2.41 -10.57 4.91
N GLY A 385 -2.64 -10.47 3.60
CA GLY A 385 -3.95 -10.14 3.03
C GLY A 385 -5.05 -11.13 3.43
N ALA A 386 -4.76 -12.43 3.35
CA ALA A 386 -5.70 -13.47 3.78
C ALA A 386 -6.02 -13.38 5.30
N LEU A 387 -5.01 -13.12 6.13
CA LEU A 387 -5.19 -12.93 7.58
C LEU A 387 -5.96 -11.65 7.92
N ARG A 388 -5.76 -10.56 7.15
CA ARG A 388 -6.60 -9.35 7.23
C ARG A 388 -8.07 -9.66 6.93
N GLY A 389 -8.34 -10.47 5.90
CA GLY A 389 -9.69 -10.94 5.57
C GLY A 389 -10.34 -11.76 6.69
N LEU A 390 -9.53 -12.48 7.48
CA LEU A 390 -9.96 -13.20 8.69
C LEU A 390 -10.11 -12.31 9.93
N LYS A 391 -9.74 -11.03 9.85
CA LYS A 391 -9.59 -10.10 10.99
C LYS A 391 -8.58 -10.59 12.06
N ASP A 392 -7.67 -11.49 11.71
CA ASP A 392 -6.56 -11.91 12.56
C ASP A 392 -5.34 -11.04 12.28
N THR A 393 -5.24 -9.88 12.93
CA THR A 393 -4.22 -8.86 12.60
C THR A 393 -3.17 -8.67 13.68
N ARG A 394 -3.47 -9.01 14.94
CA ARG A 394 -2.55 -8.84 16.08
C ARG A 394 -1.37 -9.80 16.03
N VAL A 395 -1.61 -11.07 15.73
CA VAL A 395 -0.54 -12.07 15.63
C VAL A 395 0.40 -11.74 14.47
N PRO A 396 -0.09 -11.45 13.25
CA PRO A 396 0.77 -11.00 12.15
C PRO A 396 1.65 -9.79 12.46
N MET A 397 1.14 -8.82 13.24
CA MET A 397 1.93 -7.66 13.66
C MET A 397 3.19 -8.08 14.44
N PHE A 398 3.05 -8.94 15.45
CA PHE A 398 4.20 -9.42 16.22
C PHE A 398 5.14 -10.30 15.39
N LEU A 399 4.58 -11.13 14.49
CA LEU A 399 5.38 -11.94 13.58
C LEU A 399 6.19 -11.08 12.61
N ALA A 400 5.59 -10.01 12.06
CA ALA A 400 6.28 -9.06 11.19
C ALA A 400 7.39 -8.31 11.92
N MET A 401 7.09 -7.79 13.12
CA MET A 401 8.07 -7.10 13.95
C MET A 401 9.27 -8.00 14.28
N PHE A 402 9.02 -9.24 14.68
CA PHE A 402 10.09 -10.22 14.93
C PHE A 402 10.89 -10.55 13.67
N SER A 403 10.21 -10.80 12.54
CA SER A 403 10.87 -11.24 11.31
C SER A 403 11.72 -10.12 10.70
N TYR A 404 11.20 -8.90 10.64
CA TYR A 404 11.88 -7.76 10.03
C TYR A 404 12.95 -7.16 10.94
N TRP A 405 12.60 -6.87 12.20
CA TRP A 405 13.49 -6.15 13.11
C TRP A 405 14.28 -7.07 14.05
N GLY A 406 13.73 -8.24 14.39
CA GLY A 406 14.42 -9.22 15.22
C GLY A 406 15.40 -10.11 14.45
N VAL A 407 15.11 -10.43 13.18
CA VAL A 407 15.91 -11.34 12.36
C VAL A 407 16.54 -10.63 11.17
N GLY A 408 15.72 -9.99 10.32
CA GLY A 408 16.16 -9.38 9.07
C GLY A 408 17.21 -8.29 9.26
N MET A 409 16.92 -7.29 10.10
CA MET A 409 17.82 -6.15 10.34
C MET A 409 19.14 -6.55 11.00
N PRO A 410 19.18 -7.33 12.10
CA PRO A 410 20.43 -7.69 12.74
C PRO A 410 21.34 -8.51 11.83
N ILE A 411 20.77 -9.44 11.05
CA ILE A 411 21.55 -10.23 10.08
C ILE A 411 22.01 -9.33 8.92
N GLY A 412 21.14 -8.48 8.38
CA GLY A 412 21.48 -7.56 7.30
C GLY A 412 22.59 -6.58 7.71
N ALA A 413 22.45 -5.92 8.84
CA ALA A 413 23.44 -4.99 9.38
C ALA A 413 24.75 -5.72 9.76
N GLY A 414 24.67 -6.92 10.34
CA GLY A 414 25.84 -7.73 10.67
C GLY A 414 26.63 -8.16 9.44
N LEU A 415 25.96 -8.66 8.39
CA LEU A 415 26.60 -9.06 7.14
C LEU A 415 27.09 -7.84 6.34
N GLY A 416 26.25 -6.82 6.22
CA GLY A 416 26.52 -5.65 5.38
C GLY A 416 27.58 -4.72 5.95
N LEU A 417 27.49 -4.39 7.25
CA LEU A 417 28.40 -3.45 7.93
C LEU A 417 29.53 -4.16 8.67
N GLY A 418 29.23 -5.27 9.35
CA GLY A 418 30.20 -5.97 10.19
C GLY A 418 31.19 -6.84 9.41
N LEU A 419 30.70 -7.63 8.47
CA LEU A 419 31.51 -8.55 7.64
C LEU A 419 31.97 -7.93 6.30
N GLY A 420 31.61 -6.68 6.03
CA GLY A 420 32.03 -5.95 4.83
C GLY A 420 31.41 -6.44 3.52
N TRP A 421 30.30 -7.20 3.56
CA TRP A 421 29.60 -7.64 2.35
C TRP A 421 28.79 -6.51 1.68
N GLY A 422 28.78 -5.33 2.31
CA GLY A 422 28.18 -4.11 1.78
C GLY A 422 26.68 -4.30 1.47
N PRO A 423 26.18 -3.77 0.34
CA PRO A 423 24.76 -3.87 -0.01
C PRO A 423 24.26 -5.30 -0.15
N LYS A 424 25.10 -6.24 -0.59
CA LYS A 424 24.73 -7.65 -0.75
C LYS A 424 24.33 -8.28 0.58
N GLY A 425 25.09 -7.99 1.65
CA GLY A 425 24.78 -8.46 3.00
C GLY A 425 23.43 -7.94 3.52
N MET A 426 23.12 -6.67 3.22
CA MET A 426 21.83 -6.06 3.57
C MET A 426 20.66 -6.76 2.84
N TRP A 427 20.80 -7.02 1.54
CA TRP A 427 19.78 -7.75 0.76
C TRP A 427 19.58 -9.19 1.23
N VAL A 428 20.64 -9.89 1.65
CA VAL A 428 20.51 -11.21 2.28
C VAL A 428 19.69 -11.13 3.57
N GLY A 429 19.93 -10.11 4.40
CA GLY A 429 19.13 -9.84 5.60
C GLY A 429 17.65 -9.60 5.29
N LEU A 430 17.35 -8.80 4.27
CA LEU A 430 15.97 -8.56 3.80
C LEU A 430 15.30 -9.86 3.36
N ILE A 431 15.96 -10.67 2.53
CA ILE A 431 15.43 -11.95 2.04
C ILE A 431 15.16 -12.90 3.19
N LEU A 432 16.08 -13.03 4.15
CA LEU A 432 15.90 -13.88 5.33
C LEU A 432 14.75 -13.39 6.19
N GLY A 433 14.64 -12.09 6.46
CA GLY A 433 13.54 -11.49 7.20
C GLY A 433 12.18 -11.78 6.55
N LEU A 434 12.07 -11.61 5.23
CA LEU A 434 10.86 -11.92 4.47
C LEU A 434 10.57 -13.42 4.38
N THR A 435 11.60 -14.25 4.32
CA THR A 435 11.46 -15.72 4.34
C THR A 435 10.89 -16.19 5.67
N VAL A 436 11.39 -15.67 6.78
CA VAL A 436 10.84 -15.95 8.11
C VAL A 436 9.40 -15.44 8.21
N ALA A 437 9.13 -14.22 7.75
CA ALA A 437 7.78 -13.64 7.76
C ALA A 437 6.79 -14.48 6.93
N SER A 438 7.20 -14.91 5.73
CA SER A 438 6.35 -15.70 4.82
C SER A 438 6.03 -17.07 5.40
N ILE A 439 7.01 -17.75 6.00
CA ILE A 439 6.79 -19.04 6.68
C ILE A 439 5.86 -18.86 7.87
N LEU A 440 6.12 -17.90 8.76
CA LEU A 440 5.34 -17.70 9.97
C LEU A 440 3.89 -17.27 9.67
N MET A 441 3.68 -16.34 8.74
CA MET A 441 2.35 -15.90 8.33
C MET A 441 1.61 -17.00 7.55
N GLY A 442 2.30 -17.73 6.68
CA GLY A 442 1.73 -18.86 5.94
C GLY A 442 1.29 -19.99 6.87
N LEU A 443 2.11 -20.33 7.88
CA LEU A 443 1.76 -21.31 8.91
C LEU A 443 0.56 -20.84 9.75
N ARG A 444 0.54 -19.55 10.14
CA ARG A 444 -0.59 -18.97 10.88
C ARG A 444 -1.89 -19.06 10.09
N PHE A 445 -1.86 -18.70 8.80
CA PHE A 445 -3.01 -18.81 7.93
C PHE A 445 -3.49 -20.27 7.81
N ARG A 446 -2.56 -21.22 7.62
CA ARG A 446 -2.88 -22.66 7.53
C ARG A 446 -3.51 -23.19 8.83
N GLN A 447 -3.01 -22.78 9.99
CA GLN A 447 -3.56 -23.16 11.30
C GLN A 447 -4.97 -22.62 11.49
N THR A 448 -5.19 -21.32 11.26
CA THR A 448 -6.50 -20.68 11.39
C THR A 448 -7.51 -21.28 10.40
N SER A 449 -7.07 -21.53 9.16
CA SER A 449 -7.89 -22.17 8.13
C SER A 449 -8.34 -23.58 8.52
N ARG A 450 -7.44 -24.40 9.10
CA ARG A 450 -7.77 -25.74 9.58
C ARG A 450 -8.80 -25.71 10.71
N ARG A 451 -8.64 -24.80 11.66
CA ARG A 451 -9.59 -24.64 12.79
C ARG A 451 -10.99 -24.31 12.30
N LEU A 452 -11.12 -23.37 11.37
CA LEU A 452 -12.41 -22.96 10.79
C LEU A 452 -13.07 -24.06 9.93
N THR A 453 -12.26 -24.90 9.29
CA THR A 453 -12.79 -26.05 8.51
C THR A 453 -13.28 -27.16 9.45
N ALA A 454 -12.53 -27.44 10.52
CA ALA A 454 -12.86 -28.48 11.50
C ALA A 454 -14.14 -28.17 12.29
N THR A 455 -14.48 -26.90 12.50
CA THR A 455 -15.74 -26.48 13.13
C THR A 455 -16.98 -26.64 12.25
N VAL A 456 -16.81 -26.87 10.94
CA VAL A 456 -17.91 -26.94 9.95
C VAL A 456 -18.16 -28.37 9.47
N THR A 457 -17.19 -29.27 9.60
CA THR A 457 -17.37 -30.71 9.39
C THR A 457 -17.90 -31.36 10.67
N PRO A 458 -19.13 -31.91 10.69
CA PRO A 458 -19.68 -32.64 11.84
C PRO A 458 -18.94 -33.94 12.14
#